data_AF-A0A7Y4VIA7-F1
#
_entry.id   AF-A0A7Y4VIA7-F1
#
_cell.length_a   1.000
_cell.length_b   1.000
_cell.length_c   1.000
_cell.angle_alpha   90.00
_cell.angle_beta   90.00
_cell.angle_gamma   90.00
#
_symmetry.space_group_name_H-M   'P 1'
#
loop_
_entity.id
_entity.type
_entity.pdbx_description
1 polymer ?
#
loop_
_entity_poly.entity_id
_entity_poly.type
_entity_poly.pdbx_seq_one_letter_code
_entity_poly.pdbx_strand_id
1 'polypeptide(L)' 'MEEFFKSPVVTEIAKWLFIVLATLILAQINKILRRLKLLEFKWESTDYALEKSFQNGYARYRDTKLKELLNEDKFLHKK' A
#
# COMPACT_ATOMS: atom_id res chain seq x y z
N MET A 1 -11.72 39.18 7.78
CA MET A 1 -11.18 37.82 7.62
C MET A 1 -9.82 37.80 6.92
N GLU A 2 -9.55 38.66 5.93
CA GLU A 2 -8.24 38.71 5.25
C GLU A 2 -7.06 39.15 6.13
N GLU A 3 -7.29 39.98 7.15
CA GLU A 3 -6.22 40.43 8.06
C GLU A 3 -5.72 39.35 9.02
N PHE A 4 -6.55 38.36 9.35
CA PHE A 4 -6.18 37.26 10.24
C PHE A 4 -5.10 36.35 9.63
N PHE A 5 -5.13 36.15 8.31
CA PHE A 5 -4.14 35.38 7.56
C PHE A 5 -2.83 36.14 7.28
N LYS A 6 -2.76 37.44 7.63
CA LYS A 6 -1.52 38.22 7.55
C LYS A 6 -0.70 38.14 8.84
N SER A 7 -1.27 37.58 9.92
CA SER A 7 -0.53 37.33 11.15
C SER A 7 0.51 36.23 10.92
N PRO A 8 1.81 36.48 11.14
CA PRO A 8 2.87 35.48 10.89
C PRO A 8 2.65 34.20 11.70
N VAL A 9 2.03 34.32 12.89
CA VAL A 9 1.69 33.18 13.75
C VAL A 9 0.63 32.29 13.11
N VAL A 10 -0.41 32.87 12.53
CA VAL A 10 -1.51 32.13 11.89
C VAL A 10 -1.01 31.40 10.64
N THR A 11 -0.15 32.04 9.86
CA THR A 11 0.47 31.46 8.66
C THR A 11 1.36 30.26 8.99
N GLU A 12 2.16 30.35 10.06
CA GLU A 12 2.99 29.21 10.50
C GLU A 12 2.14 28.05 11.03
N ILE A 13 1.09 28.32 11.81
CA ILE A 13 0.15 27.27 12.25
C ILE A 13 -0.48 26.56 11.04
N ALA A 14 -0.89 27.31 10.01
CA ALA A 14 -1.48 26.75 8.80
C ALA A 14 -0.49 25.85 8.04
N LYS A 15 0.79 26.23 7.95
CA LYS A 15 1.84 25.39 7.34
C LYS A 15 2.01 24.06 8.08
N TRP A 16 2.08 24.11 9.41
CA TRP A 16 2.19 22.90 10.23
C TRP A 16 0.96 21.99 10.09
N LEU A 17 -0.24 22.58 10.09
CA LEU A 17 -1.49 21.86 9.84
C LEU A 17 -1.49 21.18 8.47
N PHE A 18 -1.00 21.86 7.44
CA PHE A 18 -0.87 21.29 6.10
C PHE A 18 0.10 20.11 6.08
N ILE A 19 1.26 20.22 6.73
CA ILE A 19 2.24 19.13 6.82
C ILE A 19 1.63 17.91 7.52
N VAL A 20 0.93 18.12 8.64
CA VAL A 20 0.26 17.04 9.38
C VAL A 20 -0.80 16.37 8.50
N LEU A 21 -1.66 17.14 7.84
CA LEU A 21 -2.68 16.60 6.93
C LEU A 21 -2.05 15.82 5.77
N ALA A 22 -1.03 16.36 5.13
CA ALA A 22 -0.31 15.69 4.05
C ALA A 22 0.29 14.35 4.51
N THR A 23 0.86 14.31 5.72
CA THR A 23 1.43 13.09 6.30
C THR A 23 0.36 12.03 6.58
N LEU A 24 -0.80 12.45 7.08
CA LEU A 24 -1.94 11.55 7.32
C LEU A 24 -2.49 10.98 6.00
N ILE A 25 -2.64 11.83 4.98
CA ILE A 25 -3.08 11.40 3.65
C ILE A 25 -2.09 10.40 3.05
N LEU A 26 -0.79 10.69 3.12
CA LEU A 26 0.25 9.80 2.63
C LEU A 26 0.24 8.44 3.34
N ALA A 27 0.02 8.42 4.65
CA ALA A 27 -0.11 7.19 5.42
C ALA A 27 -1.31 6.34 4.96
N GLN A 28 -2.45 6.97 4.67
CA GLN A 28 -3.63 6.27 4.14
C GLN A 28 -3.39 5.75 2.73
N ILE A 29 -2.78 6.55 1.85
CA ILE A 29 -2.43 6.13 0.49
C ILE A 29 -1.49 4.91 0.54
N ASN A 30 -0.45 4.95 1.36
CA ASN A 30 0.46 3.83 1.54
C ASN A 30 -0.25 2.56 2.02
N LYS A 31 -1.22 2.70 2.93
CA LYS A 31 -2.05 1.57 3.40
C LYS A 31 -2.90 0.98 2.26
N ILE A 32 -3.48 1.82 1.41
CA ILE A 32 -4.27 1.38 0.25
C ILE A 32 -3.35 0.68 -0.76
N LEU A 33 -2.20 1.26 -1.09
CA LEU A 33 -1.23 0.68 -2.02
C LEU A 33 -0.75 -0.69 -1.56
N ARG A 34 -0.45 -0.87 -0.26
CA ARG A 34 -0.11 -2.20 0.29
C ARG A 34 -1.22 -3.22 0.08
N ARG A 35 -2.49 -2.83 0.25
CA ARG A 35 -3.64 -3.72 0.02
C ARG A 35 -3.80 -4.08 -1.44
N LEU A 36 -3.62 -3.11 -2.35
CA LEU A 36 -3.69 -3.35 -3.79
C LEU A 36 -2.57 -4.30 -4.24
N LYS A 37 -1.34 -4.09 -3.74
CA LYS A 37 -0.20 -4.98 -4.04
C LYS A 37 -0.44 -6.41 -3.56
N LEU A 38 -1.04 -6.59 -2.38
CA LEU A 38 -1.45 -7.91 -1.88
C LEU A 38 -2.51 -8.58 -2.75
N LEU A 39 -3.43 -7.81 -3.33
CA LEU A 39 -4.43 -8.35 -4.26
C LEU A 39 -3.78 -8.78 -5.57
N GLU A 40 -2.87 -7.97 -6.11
CA GLU A 40 -2.09 -8.30 -7.30
C GLU A 40 -1.33 -9.62 -7.13
N PHE A 41 -0.63 -9.82 -6.01
CA PHE A 41 0.07 -11.08 -5.74
C PHE A 41 -0.85 -12.28 -5.61
N LYS A 42 -2.04 -12.10 -5.03
CA LYS A 42 -3.03 -13.18 -4.96
C LYS A 42 -3.53 -13.56 -6.35
N TRP A 43 -3.77 -12.61 -7.23
CA TRP A 43 -4.11 -12.88 -8.63
C TRP A 43 -2.99 -13.58 -9.37
N GLU A 44 -1.76 -13.06 -9.31
CA GLU A 44 -0.61 -13.68 -9.98
C GLU A 44 -0.36 -15.12 -9.49
N SER A 45 -0.48 -15.37 -8.18
CA SER A 45 -0.37 -16.72 -7.64
C SER A 45 -1.50 -17.65 -8.09
N THR A 46 -2.69 -17.11 -8.31
CA THR A 46 -3.87 -17.83 -8.78
C THR A 46 -3.69 -18.22 -10.25
N ASP A 47 -3.25 -17.27 -11.09
CA ASP A 47 -2.98 -17.51 -12.51
C ASP A 47 -1.86 -18.54 -12.68
N TYR A 48 -0.76 -18.39 -11.94
CA TYR A 48 0.34 -19.36 -11.92
C TYR A 48 -0.15 -20.77 -11.55
N ALA A 49 -1.04 -20.87 -10.57
CA ALA A 49 -1.59 -22.15 -10.15
C ALA A 49 -2.56 -22.74 -11.18
N LEU A 50 -3.34 -21.91 -11.89
CA LEU A 50 -4.19 -22.35 -13.00
C LEU A 50 -3.33 -22.88 -14.16
N GLU A 51 -2.23 -22.18 -14.50
CA GLU A 51 -1.31 -22.61 -15.55
C GLU A 51 -0.58 -23.92 -15.20
N LYS A 52 -0.19 -24.10 -13.93
CA LYS A 52 0.60 -25.25 -13.48
C LYS A 52 -0.20 -26.47 -13.05
N SER A 53 -1.46 -26.30 -12.67
CA SER A 53 -2.28 -27.38 -12.11
C SER A 53 -3.64 -27.43 -12.79
N PHE A 54 -3.73 -28.22 -13.86
CA PHE A 54 -5.03 -28.58 -14.44
C PHE A 54 -5.76 -29.71 -13.70
N GLN A 55 -5.08 -30.55 -12.90
CA GLN A 55 -5.73 -31.75 -12.33
C GLN A 55 -5.36 -32.14 -10.89
N ASN A 56 -4.33 -31.58 -10.24
CA ASN A 56 -4.11 -31.69 -8.79
C ASN A 56 -2.92 -30.81 -8.35
N GLY A 57 -3.03 -30.15 -7.20
CA GLY A 57 -1.95 -29.34 -6.62
C GLY A 57 -2.13 -27.82 -6.72
N TYR A 58 -3.26 -27.34 -7.26
CA TYR A 58 -3.58 -25.91 -7.42
C TYR A 58 -3.27 -25.08 -6.17
N ALA A 59 -3.83 -25.48 -5.02
CA ALA A 59 -3.61 -24.77 -3.76
C ALA A 59 -2.12 -24.72 -3.38
N ARG A 60 -1.37 -25.82 -3.61
CA ARG A 60 0.06 -25.90 -3.31
C ARG A 60 0.88 -24.95 -4.19
N TYR A 61 0.61 -24.91 -5.50
CA TYR A 61 1.32 -24.01 -6.42
C TYR A 61 0.97 -22.54 -6.16
N ARG A 62 -0.30 -22.25 -5.90
CA ARG A 62 -0.76 -20.91 -5.52
C ARG A 62 -0.05 -20.42 -4.27
N ASP A 63 -0.11 -21.21 -3.20
CA ASP A 63 0.42 -20.80 -1.90
C ASP A 63 1.95 -20.70 -1.92
N THR A 64 2.62 -21.55 -2.71
CA THR A 64 4.08 -21.48 -2.92
C THR A 64 4.45 -20.19 -3.65
N LYS A 65 3.78 -19.86 -4.77
CA LYS A 65 4.06 -18.65 -5.53
C LYS A 65 3.70 -17.38 -4.76
N LEU A 66 2.61 -17.40 -4.00
CA LEU A 66 2.25 -16.28 -3.13
C LEU A 66 3.32 -16.04 -2.06
N LYS A 67 3.88 -17.10 -1.47
CA LYS A 67 4.95 -16.98 -0.47
C LYS A 67 6.25 -16.44 -1.07
N GLU A 68 6.58 -16.84 -2.30
CA GLU A 68 7.71 -16.31 -3.07
C GLU A 68 7.54 -14.79 -3.30
N LEU A 69 6.42 -14.38 -3.89
CA LEU A 69 6.11 -12.96 -4.18
C LEU A 69 6.13 -12.10 -2.91
N LEU A 70 5.58 -12.61 -1.80
CA LEU A 70 5.61 -11.92 -0.52
C LEU A 70 7.03 -11.75 0.02
N ASN A 71 7.87 -12.78 -0.07
CA ASN A 71 9.25 -12.74 0.45
C ASN A 71 10.16 -11.82 -0.37
N GLU A 72 9.93 -11.70 -1.67
CA GLU A 72 10.71 -10.82 -2.56
C GLU A 72 10.35 -9.34 -2.37
N ASP A 73 9.10 -9.05 -2.01
CA ASP A 73 8.60 -7.68 -1.90
C ASP A 73 8.93 -7.03 -0.54
N LYS A 74 10.03 -6.28 -0.54
CA LYS A 74 10.48 -5.44 0.59
C LYS A 74 9.50 -4.31 0.93
N PHE A 75 8.63 -3.89 0.00
CA PHE A 75 7.68 -2.79 0.21
C PHE A 75 6.52 -3.20 1.13
N LEU A 76 6.05 -4.44 1.02
CA LEU A 76 5.07 -5.01 1.95
C LEU A 76 5.66 -5.30 3.34
N HIS A 77 6.96 -5.59 3.41
CA HIS A 77 7.67 -5.93 4.64
C HIS A 77 8.23 -4.73 5.41
N LYS A 78 8.20 -3.53 4.80
CA LYS A 78 8.67 -2.30 5.44
C LYS A 78 7.66 -1.91 6.53
N LYS A 79 7.98 -2.19 7.81
CA LYS A 79 7.21 -1.68 8.95
C LYS A 79 7.17 -0.15 8.91
#